data_AF-A0A563VY64-F1
#
_entry.id   AF-A0A563VY64-F1
#
_cell.length_a   1.000
_cell.length_b   1.000
_cell.length_c   1.000
_cell.angle_alpha   90.00
_cell.angle_beta   90.00
_cell.angle_gamma   90.00
#
_symmetry.space_group_name_H-M   'P 1'
#
loop_
_entity.id
_entity.type
_entity.pdbx_description
1 polymer ?
#
loop_
_entity_poly.entity_id
_entity_poly.type
_entity_poly.pdbx_seq_one_letter_code
_entity_poly.pdbx_strand_id
1 'polypeptide(L)'
;MDLILCHQTADFDSLGAAVGLSLLKKGAKIVLTGGTHPTVGEFLALHRDEFPLIELRSVTPENIRALYIPDTQKSDRAYWFPRGQAR
;
A
#
# COMPACT_ATOMS: atom_id res chain seq x y z
N MET A 1 -5.59 -10.81 -6.89
CA MET A 1 -4.28 -10.31 -6.43
C MET A 1 -4.34 -9.97 -4.96
N ASP A 2 -3.19 -9.95 -4.30
CA ASP A 2 -3.07 -9.57 -2.89
C ASP A 2 -2.43 -8.19 -2.79
N LEU A 3 -2.98 -7.35 -1.92
CA LEU A 3 -2.53 -5.96 -1.75
C LEU A 3 -2.05 -5.72 -0.33
N ILE A 4 -0.99 -4.94 -0.22
CA ILE A 4 -0.47 -4.41 1.03
C ILE A 4 -0.65 -2.90 0.98
N LEU A 5 -1.50 -2.36 1.85
CA LEU A 5 -1.79 -0.92 1.88
C LEU A 5 -1.00 -0.26 2.99
N CYS A 6 -0.19 0.74 2.63
CA CYS A 6 0.36 1.68 3.60
C CYS A 6 -0.74 2.66 4.04
N HIS A 7 -0.58 3.27 5.23
CA HIS A 7 -1.46 4.36 5.66
C HIS A 7 -1.25 5.63 4.82
N GLN A 8 -2.14 6.62 5.00
CA GLN A 8 -2.28 7.80 4.12
C GLN A 8 -0.99 8.56 3.81
N THR A 9 -0.09 8.68 4.78
CA THR A 9 1.23 9.30 4.62
C THR A 9 2.29 8.29 5.01
N ALA A 10 2.77 7.47 4.06
CA ALA A 10 3.72 6.41 4.37
C ALA A 10 5.05 6.99 4.87
N ASP A 11 5.49 6.55 6.04
CA ASP A 11 6.84 6.73 6.56
C ASP A 11 7.67 5.44 6.36
N PHE A 12 8.88 5.40 6.91
CA PHE A 12 9.75 4.23 6.76
C PHE A 12 9.25 2.99 7.50
N ASP A 13 8.49 3.15 8.58
CA ASP A 13 7.92 2.01 9.31
C ASP A 13 6.82 1.36 8.47
N SER A 14 5.95 2.16 7.87
CA SER A 14 4.91 1.68 6.96
C SER A 14 5.50 1.02 5.72
N LEU A 15 6.50 1.65 5.09
CA LEU A 15 7.18 1.10 3.92
C LEU A 15 7.93 -0.19 4.26
N GLY A 16 8.70 -0.20 5.36
CA GLY A 16 9.48 -1.35 5.80
C GLY A 16 8.60 -2.55 6.13
N ALA A 17 7.49 -2.33 6.86
CA ALA A 17 6.52 -3.38 7.14
C ALA A 17 5.86 -3.92 5.87
N ALA A 18 5.54 -3.05 4.90
CA ALA A 18 4.97 -3.46 3.63
C ALA A 18 5.97 -4.29 2.79
N VAL A 19 7.23 -3.88 2.73
CA VAL A 19 8.30 -4.64 2.06
C VAL A 19 8.48 -6.01 2.74
N GLY A 20 8.58 -6.04 4.07
CA GLY A 20 8.67 -7.29 4.83
C GLY A 20 7.49 -8.25 4.54
N LEU A 21 6.27 -7.73 4.52
CA LEU A 21 5.09 -8.52 4.15
C LEU A 21 5.15 -9.03 2.70
N SER A 22 5.67 -8.24 1.75
CA SER A 22 5.80 -8.66 0.36
C SER A 22 6.78 -9.84 0.19
N LEU A 23 7.81 -9.92 1.03
CA LEU A 23 8.75 -11.04 1.07
C LEU A 23 8.10 -12.31 1.63
N LEU A 24 7.21 -12.17 2.64
CA LEU A 24 6.46 -13.28 3.24
C LEU A 24 5.29 -13.75 2.36
N LYS A 25 4.64 -12.81 1.65
CA LYS A 25 3.49 -13.03 0.77
C LYS A 25 3.90 -12.85 -0.67
N LYS A 26 4.62 -13.84 -1.21
CA LYS A 26 5.11 -13.82 -2.60
C LYS A 26 3.99 -13.46 -3.58
N GLY A 27 4.24 -12.44 -4.40
CA GLY A 27 3.29 -11.94 -5.39
C GLY A 27 2.34 -10.84 -4.91
N ALA A 28 2.31 -10.53 -3.60
CA ALA A 28 1.59 -9.38 -3.09
C ALA A 28 2.20 -8.07 -3.63
N LYS A 29 1.35 -7.08 -3.87
CA LYS A 29 1.75 -5.76 -4.38
C LYS A 29 1.54 -4.70 -3.32
N ILE A 30 2.49 -3.77 -3.22
CA ILE A 30 2.44 -2.66 -2.27
C ILE A 30 1.74 -1.49 -2.96
N VAL A 31 0.82 -0.86 -2.24
CA VAL A 31 0.09 0.31 -2.69
C VAL A 31 0.23 1.41 -1.64
N LEU A 32 0.73 2.56 -2.07
CA LEU A 32 0.75 3.78 -1.29
C LEU A 32 -0.60 4.46 -1.49
N THR A 33 -1.46 4.45 -0.46
CA THR A 33 -2.88 4.86 -0.57
C THR A 33 -3.09 6.38 -0.54
N GLY A 34 -2.00 7.14 -0.46
CA GLY A 34 -1.99 8.60 -0.47
C GLY A 34 -0.62 9.13 -0.85
N GLY A 35 0.00 9.88 0.05
CA GLY A 35 1.35 10.41 -0.12
C GLY A 35 2.41 9.66 0.68
N THR A 36 3.65 10.11 0.56
CA THR A 36 4.77 9.65 1.37
C THR A 36 5.33 10.83 2.15
N HIS A 37 5.91 10.56 3.33
CA HIS A 37 6.77 11.54 3.98
C HIS A 37 7.88 11.97 2.99
N PRO A 38 8.31 13.25 2.94
CA PRO A 38 9.26 13.73 1.93
C PRO A 38 10.53 12.87 1.81
N THR A 39 11.12 12.48 2.95
CA THR A 39 12.30 11.61 2.99
C THR A 39 12.06 10.22 2.39
N VAL A 40 10.87 9.65 2.56
CA VAL A 40 10.47 8.40 1.92
C VAL A 40 10.25 8.60 0.43
N GLY A 41 9.69 9.75 0.03
CA GLY A 41 9.52 10.13 -1.37
C GLY A 41 10.86 10.23 -2.10
N GLU A 42 11.84 10.91 -1.50
CA GLU A 42 13.21 11.03 -2.01
C GLU A 42 13.90 9.66 -2.11
N PHE A 43 13.76 8.82 -1.09
CA PHE A 43 14.27 7.45 -1.13
C PHE A 43 13.64 6.64 -2.26
N LEU A 44 12.31 6.67 -2.40
CA LEU A 44 11.60 5.95 -3.45
C LEU A 44 11.89 6.52 -4.84
N ALA A 45 12.23 7.80 -4.98
CA ALA A 45 12.65 8.34 -6.28
C ALA A 45 13.93 7.67 -6.80
N LEU A 46 14.78 7.17 -5.91
CA LEU A 46 16.03 6.48 -6.24
C LEU A 46 15.88 4.96 -6.33
N HIS A 47 14.97 4.37 -5.53
CA HIS A 47 14.91 2.92 -5.30
C HIS A 47 13.57 2.26 -5.66
N ARG A 48 12.62 2.97 -6.32
CA ARG A 48 11.25 2.47 -6.54
C ARG A 48 11.19 1.07 -7.15
N ASP A 49 12.03 0.83 -8.15
CA ASP A 49 11.99 -0.37 -8.98
C ASP A 49 12.48 -1.63 -8.24
N GLU A 50 13.07 -1.46 -7.05
CA GLU A 50 13.49 -2.56 -6.17
C GLU A 50 12.32 -3.17 -5.40
N PHE A 51 11.15 -2.51 -5.38
CA PHE A 51 9.99 -2.92 -4.60
C PHE A 51 8.79 -3.25 -5.50
N PRO A 52 7.90 -4.18 -5.09
CA PRO A 52 6.70 -4.54 -5.84
C PRO A 52 5.57 -3.50 -5.69
N LEU A 53 5.90 -2.23 -5.88
CA LEU A 53 4.98 -1.10 -5.81
C LEU A 53 4.10 -1.04 -7.07
N ILE A 54 2.82 -0.76 -6.89
CA ILE A 54 1.91 -0.42 -7.98
C ILE A 54 1.13 0.85 -7.66
N GLU A 55 0.76 1.57 -8.71
CA GLU A 55 -0.13 2.73 -8.57
C GLU A 55 -1.56 2.28 -8.27
N LEU A 56 -2.25 3.01 -7.39
CA LEU A 56 -3.63 2.71 -6.98
C LEU A 56 -4.59 2.56 -8.17
N ARG A 57 -4.42 3.38 -9.20
CA ARG A 57 -5.22 3.34 -10.44
C ARG A 57 -5.08 2.04 -11.24
N SER A 58 -4.05 1.24 -10.96
CA SER A 58 -3.82 -0.05 -11.61
C SER A 58 -4.51 -1.21 -10.89
N VAL A 59 -5.18 -0.93 -9.77
CA VAL A 59 -5.91 -1.91 -8.98
C VAL A 59 -7.34 -2.03 -9.50
N THR A 60 -7.73 -3.24 -9.87
CA THR A 60 -9.12 -3.61 -10.15
C THR A 60 -9.73 -4.21 -8.87
N PRO A 61 -10.68 -3.54 -8.19
CA PRO A 61 -11.22 -3.98 -6.90
C PRO A 61 -11.76 -5.41 -6.90
N GLU A 62 -12.41 -5.82 -7.99
CA GLU A 62 -13.03 -7.14 -8.16
C GLU A 62 -11.99 -8.26 -8.17
N ASN A 63 -10.73 -7.94 -8.49
CA ASN A 63 -9.63 -8.89 -8.53
C ASN A 63 -8.93 -9.01 -7.17
N ILE A 64 -9.29 -8.23 -6.14
CA ILE A 64 -8.62 -8.27 -4.84
C ILE A 64 -9.05 -9.53 -4.08
N ARG A 65 -8.08 -10.38 -3.71
CA ARG A 65 -8.30 -11.60 -2.93
C ARG A 65 -8.06 -11.37 -1.44
N ALA A 66 -7.05 -10.58 -1.12
CA ALA A 66 -6.66 -10.30 0.26
C ALA A 66 -6.07 -8.89 0.38
N LEU A 67 -6.33 -8.27 1.52
CA LEU A 67 -5.81 -6.98 1.91
C LEU A 67 -5.00 -7.12 3.20
N TYR A 68 -3.77 -6.63 3.17
CA TYR A 68 -2.90 -6.54 4.34
C TYR A 68 -2.69 -5.06 4.66
N ILE A 69 -2.85 -4.70 5.93
CA ILE A 69 -2.74 -3.32 6.37
C ILE A 69 -1.73 -3.30 7.54
N PRO A 70 -0.43 -3.25 7.26
CA PRO A 70 0.57 -3.12 8.30
C PRO A 70 0.56 -1.71 8.90
N ASP A 71 1.13 -1.59 10.10
CA ASP A 71 1.46 -0.30 10.70
C ASP A 71 0.28 0.67 10.90
N THR A 72 -0.94 0.13 11.01
CA THR A 72 -2.10 0.87 11.51
C THR A 72 -3.11 -0.08 12.14
N GLN A 73 -3.65 0.32 13.29
CA GLN A 73 -4.64 -0.46 14.04
C GLN A 73 -6.07 0.06 13.85
N LYS A 74 -6.28 1.06 12.97
CA LYS A 74 -7.62 1.60 12.73
C LYS A 74 -8.02 1.55 11.26
N SER A 75 -9.16 0.89 11.01
CA SER A 75 -9.77 0.77 9.68
C SER A 75 -10.24 2.11 9.11
N ASP A 76 -10.50 3.10 9.97
CA ASP A 76 -10.84 4.46 9.56
C ASP A 76 -9.64 5.19 8.91
N ARG A 77 -8.39 4.82 9.20
CA ARG A 77 -7.20 5.38 8.55
C ARG A 77 -6.79 4.65 7.28
N ALA A 78 -7.29 3.42 7.11
CA ALA A 78 -7.28 2.71 5.85
C ALA A 78 -8.54 3.07 5.04
N TYR A 79 -8.63 4.33 4.60
CA TYR A 79 -9.72 4.77 3.71
C TYR A 79 -9.56 4.10 2.32
N TRP A 80 -9.90 2.82 2.22
CA TRP A 80 -9.99 2.07 0.96
C TRP A 80 -11.43 1.63 0.62
N PHE A 81 -12.45 2.09 1.34
CA PHE A 81 -13.80 1.93 0.82
C PHE A 81 -14.12 3.09 -0.12
N PRO A 82 -14.34 2.85 -1.43
CA PRO A 82 -14.86 3.88 -2.31
C PRO A 82 -16.22 4.31 -1.73
N ARG A 83 -16.29 5.54 -1.20
CA ARG A 83 -17.58 6.17 -0.93
C ARG A 83 -18.22 6.43 -2.29
N GLY A 84 -18.96 5.47 -2.83
CA GLY A 84 -19.64 5.67 -4.12
C GLY A 84 -20.13 4.48 -4.93
N GLN A 85 -20.22 3.25 -4.40
CA GLN A 85 -20.93 2.16 -5.09
C GLN A 85 -21.77 1.28 -4.15
N ALA A 86 -22.50 1.92 -3.24
CA ALA A 86 -23.65 1.30 -2.60
C ALA A 86 -24.87 2.17 -2.89
N ARG A 87 -25.57 1.77 -3.95
CA ARG A 87 -26.82 2.30 -4.53
C ARG A 87 -26.69 3.52 -5.41
#